data_AF-A0A6J8EKX8-F1
#
_entry.id   AF-A0A6J8EKX8-F1
#
_cell.length_a   1.000
_cell.length_b   1.000
_cell.length_c   1.000
_cell.angle_alpha   90.00
_cell.angle_beta   90.00
_cell.angle_gamma   90.00
#
_symmetry.space_group_name_H-M   'P 1'
#
loop_
_entity.id
_entity.type
_entity.pdbx_description
1 polymer ?
#
loop_
_entity_poly.entity_id
_entity_poly.type
_entity_poly.pdbx_seq_one_letter_code
_entity_poly.pdbx_strand_id
1 'polypeptide(L)'
;MAMKLKLGNHSTTKKPAERRKQWEKLVNEGDYAHNNDVHESGKGEIIPKYRSSKEDDVIPCPFCHGMYCKSELWRHYKKCGESENKTEGKEGHESSALKIGPVASGKKRMPTSCRSQVFSDNILDNMRDDHVKAAVLSDPGIIRFGMNMHLDHGNQTHRHVYISNK
;
A
#
# COMPACT_ATOMS: atom_id res chain seq x y z
N MET A 1 26.78 45.93 -12.08
CA MET A 1 27.02 44.47 -12.18
C MET A 1 25.68 43.76 -12.06
N ALA A 2 25.09 43.31 -13.17
CA ALA A 2 23.83 42.57 -13.16
C ALA A 2 24.13 41.07 -13.06
N MET A 3 23.79 40.46 -11.93
CA MET A 3 23.90 39.02 -11.73
C MET A 3 22.86 38.31 -12.60
N LYS A 4 23.31 37.74 -13.72
CA LYS A 4 22.51 36.77 -14.49
C LYS A 4 22.33 35.52 -13.63
N LEU A 5 21.17 35.40 -12.99
CA LEU A 5 20.68 34.13 -12.45
C LEU A 5 20.64 33.14 -13.62
N LYS A 6 21.58 32.19 -13.63
CA LYS A 6 21.52 31.03 -14.51
C LYS A 6 20.37 30.17 -14.03
N LEU A 7 19.19 30.38 -14.61
CA LEU A 7 18.12 29.40 -14.58
C LEU A 7 18.72 28.10 -15.13
N GLY A 8 18.84 27.10 -14.26
CA GLY A 8 19.39 25.80 -14.63
C GLY A 8 18.60 25.23 -15.79
N ASN A 9 19.29 24.87 -16.86
CA ASN A 9 18.71 24.17 -17.99
C ASN A 9 18.23 22.79 -17.53
N HIS A 10 16.97 22.69 -17.08
CA HIS A 10 16.27 21.41 -17.04
C HIS A 10 16.07 20.97 -18.49
N SER A 11 17.03 20.19 -18.98
CA SER A 11 17.05 19.61 -20.31
C SER A 11 15.71 18.95 -20.64
N THR A 12 14.94 19.54 -21.56
CA THR A 12 13.66 18.99 -22.05
C THR A 12 13.86 17.88 -23.08
N THR A 13 14.96 17.13 -23.02
CA THR A 13 15.36 16.14 -24.04
C THR A 13 14.58 14.82 -24.01
N LYS A 14 13.64 14.65 -23.08
CA LYS A 14 12.82 13.43 -22.99
C LYS A 14 11.60 13.51 -23.91
N LYS A 15 11.28 12.39 -24.58
CA LYS A 15 10.06 12.24 -25.38
C LYS A 15 8.82 12.54 -24.51
N PRO A 16 7.75 13.16 -25.05
CA PRO A 16 6.59 13.57 -24.26
C PRO A 16 5.95 12.45 -23.41
N ALA A 17 5.93 11.21 -23.94
CA ALA A 17 5.42 10.05 -23.23
C ALA A 17 6.26 9.70 -21.99
N GLU A 18 7.57 9.79 -22.08
CA GLU A 18 8.50 9.50 -20.98
C GLU A 18 8.38 10.56 -19.88
N ARG A 19 8.24 11.83 -20.28
CA ARG A 19 7.97 12.92 -19.34
C ARG A 19 6.66 12.71 -18.59
N ARG A 20 5.60 12.26 -19.28
CA ARG A 20 4.31 11.96 -18.65
C ARG A 20 4.41 10.81 -17.65
N LYS A 21 5.11 9.72 -17.98
CA LYS A 21 5.34 8.61 -17.04
C LYS A 21 6.04 9.07 -15.76
N GLN A 22 7.10 9.88 -15.90
CA GLN A 22 7.84 10.41 -14.75
C GLN A 22 6.99 11.35 -13.90
N TRP A 23 6.18 12.19 -14.54
CA TRP A 23 5.23 13.03 -13.84
C TRP A 23 4.19 12.20 -13.06
N GLU A 24 3.60 11.19 -13.69
CA GLU A 24 2.65 10.30 -13.04
C GLU A 24 3.25 9.58 -11.83
N LYS A 25 4.52 9.17 -11.92
CA LYS A 25 5.24 8.58 -10.78
C LYS A 25 5.37 9.56 -9.62
N LEU A 26 5.80 10.80 -9.88
CA LEU A 26 5.94 11.82 -8.84
C LEU A 26 4.60 12.15 -8.17
N VAL A 27 3.54 12.29 -8.96
CA VAL A 27 2.19 12.52 -8.43
C VAL A 27 1.73 11.36 -7.57
N ASN A 28 1.88 10.11 -8.04
CA ASN A 28 1.48 8.94 -7.27
C ASN A 28 2.27 8.82 -5.96
N GLU A 29 3.57 9.09 -5.96
CA GLU A 29 4.40 9.04 -4.75
C GLU A 29 3.99 10.13 -3.74
N GLY A 30 3.69 11.34 -4.21
CA GLY A 30 3.18 12.42 -3.36
C GLY A 30 1.81 12.10 -2.77
N ASP A 31 0.87 11.68 -3.60
CA ASP A 31 -0.50 11.31 -3.18
C ASP A 31 -0.47 10.13 -2.20
N TYR A 32 0.39 9.15 -2.44
CA TYR A 32 0.59 8.01 -1.55
C TYR A 32 1.12 8.43 -0.17
N ALA A 33 2.12 9.32 -0.14
CA ALA A 33 2.65 9.83 1.13
C ALA A 33 1.59 10.62 1.92
N HIS A 34 0.84 11.50 1.24
CA HIS A 34 -0.28 12.24 1.84
C HIS A 34 -1.35 11.28 2.38
N ASN A 35 -1.79 10.32 1.57
CA ASN A 35 -2.85 9.40 1.99
C ASN A 35 -2.41 8.52 3.16
N ASN A 36 -1.15 8.12 3.22
CA ASN A 36 -0.62 7.40 4.38
C ASN A 36 -0.72 8.25 5.67
N ASP A 37 -0.37 9.53 5.61
CA ASP A 37 -0.54 10.45 6.75
C ASP A 37 -2.01 10.61 7.15
N VAL A 38 -2.92 10.72 6.17
CA VAL A 38 -4.38 10.74 6.44
C VAL A 38 -4.84 9.44 7.09
N HIS A 39 -4.34 8.28 6.65
CA HIS A 39 -4.67 6.98 7.24
C HIS A 39 -4.16 6.83 8.68
N GLU A 40 -2.95 7.30 8.97
CA GLU A 40 -2.38 7.23 10.32
C GLU A 40 -3.02 8.24 11.28
N SER A 41 -3.25 9.47 10.81
CA SER A 41 -3.78 10.56 11.64
C SER A 41 -5.30 10.54 11.78
N GLY A 42 -6.00 9.88 10.85
CA GLY A 42 -7.45 9.94 10.70
C GLY A 42 -7.98 11.34 10.32
N LYS A 43 -7.10 12.24 9.84
CA LYS A 43 -7.42 13.63 9.54
C LYS A 43 -7.13 13.96 8.08
N GLY A 44 -8.05 14.68 7.45
CA GLY A 44 -7.95 15.06 6.04
C GLY A 44 -8.79 14.14 5.15
N GLU A 45 -8.62 14.31 3.84
CA GLU A 45 -9.34 13.56 2.82
C GLU A 45 -8.36 12.74 1.99
N ILE A 46 -8.73 11.48 1.72
CA ILE A 46 -7.96 10.59 0.86
C ILE A 46 -8.09 11.05 -0.59
N ILE A 47 -6.96 11.11 -1.28
CA ILE A 47 -6.86 11.48 -2.71
C ILE A 47 -6.78 10.20 -3.54
N PRO A 48 -7.88 9.74 -4.16
CA PRO A 48 -7.83 8.63 -5.08
C PRO A 48 -7.27 9.07 -6.45
N LYS A 49 -6.68 8.13 -7.19
CA LYS A 49 -6.18 8.35 -8.56
C LYS A 49 -7.32 8.73 -9.52
N TYR A 50 -8.47 8.11 -9.33
CA TYR A 50 -9.70 8.40 -10.05
C TYR A 50 -10.81 8.61 -9.03
N ARG A 51 -11.60 9.67 -9.20
CA ARG A 51 -12.79 9.89 -8.38
C ARG A 51 -13.79 8.78 -8.65
N SER A 52 -14.23 8.11 -7.61
CA SER A 52 -15.37 7.19 -7.68
C SER A 52 -16.57 7.87 -7.02
N SER A 53 -17.77 7.47 -7.43
CA SER A 53 -19.02 7.90 -6.78
C SER A 53 -19.36 7.06 -5.54
N LYS A 54 -18.52 6.09 -5.19
CA LYS A 54 -18.76 5.14 -4.11
C LYS A 54 -17.76 5.40 -3.00
N GLU A 55 -18.22 5.26 -1.76
CA GLU A 55 -17.35 5.16 -0.59
C GLU A 55 -16.70 3.76 -0.57
N ASP A 56 -15.82 3.50 -1.55
CA ASP A 56 -15.02 2.28 -1.64
C ASP A 56 -13.66 2.53 -0.98
N ASP A 57 -13.16 1.54 -0.21
CA ASP A 57 -11.80 1.56 0.32
C ASP A 57 -10.79 1.85 -0.80
N VAL A 58 -10.00 2.91 -0.63
CA VAL A 58 -8.94 3.28 -1.56
C VAL A 58 -7.65 2.59 -1.11
N ILE A 59 -7.04 1.82 -2.01
CA ILE A 59 -5.88 0.97 -1.74
C ILE A 59 -4.78 1.28 -2.77
N PRO A 60 -3.51 1.40 -2.34
CA PRO A 60 -2.41 1.64 -3.25
C PRO A 60 -2.13 0.42 -4.15
N CYS A 61 -1.77 0.68 -5.41
CA CYS A 61 -1.13 -0.32 -6.25
C CYS A 61 0.30 -0.60 -5.74
N PRO A 62 0.69 -1.87 -5.51
CA PRO A 62 2.02 -2.21 -5.00
C PRO A 62 3.17 -1.92 -5.99
N PHE A 63 2.84 -1.62 -7.25
CA PHE A 63 3.81 -1.32 -8.30
C PHE A 63 4.02 0.17 -8.48
N CYS A 64 2.95 0.92 -8.76
CA CYS A 64 3.01 2.35 -9.13
C CYS A 64 2.59 3.32 -8.03
N HIS A 65 2.16 2.83 -6.86
CA HIS A 65 1.62 3.60 -5.73
C HIS A 65 0.40 4.48 -6.01
N GLY A 66 -0.19 4.39 -7.21
CA GLY A 66 -1.49 5.01 -7.48
C GLY A 66 -2.57 4.42 -6.57
N MET A 67 -3.45 5.28 -6.05
CA MET A 67 -4.46 4.95 -5.06
C MET A 67 -5.79 4.64 -5.78
N TYR A 68 -6.26 3.39 -5.72
CA TYR A 68 -7.43 2.95 -6.47
C TYR A 68 -8.50 2.41 -5.54
N CYS A 69 -9.77 2.62 -5.90
CA CYS A 69 -10.85 1.92 -5.21
C CYS A 69 -10.64 0.40 -5.31
N LYS A 70 -10.90 -0.31 -4.21
CA LYS A 70 -10.75 -1.78 -4.09
C LYS A 70 -11.40 -2.53 -5.26
N SER A 71 -12.56 -2.08 -5.71
CA SER A 71 -13.34 -2.65 -6.82
C SER A 71 -12.67 -2.48 -8.20
N GLU A 72 -11.74 -1.53 -8.34
CA GLU A 72 -11.07 -1.20 -9.59
C GLU A 72 -9.59 -1.62 -9.62
N LEU A 73 -8.98 -1.82 -8.45
CA LEU A 73 -7.57 -2.13 -8.32
C LEU A 73 -7.16 -3.36 -9.14
N TRP A 74 -8.00 -4.40 -9.21
CA TRP A 74 -7.70 -5.60 -9.99
C TRP A 74 -7.59 -5.33 -11.50
N ARG A 75 -8.39 -4.39 -12.05
CA ARG A 75 -8.32 -4.00 -13.48
C ARG A 75 -7.03 -3.27 -13.77
N HIS A 76 -6.65 -2.34 -12.89
CA HIS A 76 -5.37 -1.63 -12.99
C HIS A 76 -4.19 -2.59 -12.86
N TYR A 77 -4.22 -3.47 -11.84
CA TYR A 77 -3.14 -4.39 -11.50
C TYR A 77 -2.70 -5.25 -12.70
N LYS A 78 -3.65 -5.73 -13.52
CA LYS A 78 -3.37 -6.52 -14.73
C LYS A 78 -2.69 -5.75 -15.86
N LYS A 79 -2.75 -4.42 -15.86
CA LYS A 79 -2.26 -3.54 -16.94
C LYS A 79 -1.24 -2.52 -16.43
N CYS A 80 -0.75 -2.69 -15.21
CA CYS A 80 0.12 -1.72 -14.58
C CYS A 80 1.47 -1.72 -15.30
N GLY A 81 1.82 -0.64 -16.02
CA GLY A 81 3.10 -0.58 -16.74
C GLY A 81 4.35 -0.64 -15.85
N GLU A 82 4.20 -0.52 -14.54
CA GLU A 82 5.30 -0.67 -13.56
C GLU A 82 5.40 -2.08 -12.96
N SER A 83 4.51 -3.01 -13.33
CA SER A 83 4.67 -4.41 -12.93
C SER A 83 5.80 -5.09 -13.70
N GLU A 84 6.00 -4.72 -14.96
CA GLU A 84 7.00 -5.30 -15.88
C GLU A 84 8.42 -4.83 -15.53
N ASN A 85 8.60 -3.53 -15.23
CA ASN A 85 9.90 -2.96 -14.87
C ASN A 85 10.50 -3.54 -13.57
N LYS A 86 9.66 -4.14 -12.70
CA LYS A 86 10.11 -4.80 -11.46
C LYS A 86 10.43 -6.30 -11.64
N THR A 87 10.05 -6.90 -12.76
CA THR A 87 10.36 -8.31 -13.08
C THR A 87 11.67 -8.48 -13.86
N GLU A 88 12.17 -7.46 -14.55
CA GLU A 88 13.36 -7.54 -15.40
C GLU A 88 14.71 -7.65 -14.64
N GLY A 89 14.71 -7.71 -13.31
CA GLY A 89 15.93 -7.81 -12.50
C GLY A 89 16.18 -9.14 -11.81
N LYS A 90 15.24 -10.10 -11.84
CA LYS A 90 15.39 -11.39 -11.14
C LYS A 90 14.68 -12.50 -11.90
N GLU A 91 15.45 -13.20 -12.73
CA GLU A 91 15.07 -14.48 -13.30
C GLU A 91 14.56 -15.41 -12.18
N GLY A 92 13.27 -15.78 -12.23
CA GLY A 92 12.70 -16.84 -11.39
C GLY A 92 11.97 -16.45 -10.10
N HIS A 93 11.80 -15.16 -9.76
CA HIS A 93 10.97 -14.79 -8.60
C HIS A 93 9.83 -13.85 -9.00
N GLU A 94 8.67 -14.42 -9.35
CA GLU A 94 7.40 -13.67 -9.36
C GLU A 94 7.36 -12.75 -8.14
N SER A 95 7.24 -11.45 -8.36
CA SER A 95 7.18 -10.47 -7.27
C SER A 95 6.16 -10.94 -6.23
N SER A 96 6.50 -10.90 -4.94
CA SER A 96 5.64 -11.44 -3.87
C SER A 96 4.22 -10.85 -3.88
N ALA A 97 4.03 -9.67 -4.49
CA ALA A 97 2.74 -9.07 -4.76
C ALA A 97 1.84 -9.93 -5.67
N LEU A 98 2.39 -10.59 -6.70
CA LEU A 98 1.64 -11.44 -7.64
C LEU A 98 1.02 -12.66 -6.98
N LYS A 99 1.66 -13.20 -5.94
CA LYS A 99 1.22 -14.41 -5.24
C LYS A 99 -0.01 -14.21 -4.35
N ILE A 100 -0.22 -12.99 -3.83
CA ILE A 100 -1.23 -12.70 -2.78
C ILE A 100 -2.41 -11.87 -3.36
N GLY A 101 -2.36 -11.49 -4.64
CA GLY A 101 -3.42 -10.77 -5.33
C GLY A 101 -3.44 -9.26 -5.07
N PRO A 102 -4.19 -8.48 -5.86
CA PRO A 102 -4.10 -7.02 -5.91
C PRO A 102 -4.46 -6.32 -4.61
N VAL A 103 -5.57 -6.73 -3.98
CA VAL A 103 -6.09 -6.09 -2.76
C VAL A 103 -5.16 -6.36 -1.57
N ALA A 104 -4.75 -7.62 -1.36
CA ALA A 104 -3.89 -7.96 -0.23
C ALA A 104 -2.49 -7.34 -0.38
N SER A 105 -1.90 -7.39 -1.58
CA SER A 105 -0.61 -6.76 -1.84
C SER A 105 -0.65 -5.23 -1.69
N GLY A 106 -1.77 -4.59 -2.07
CA GLY A 106 -2.00 -3.17 -1.82
C GLY A 106 -2.18 -2.84 -0.34
N LYS A 107 -2.98 -3.61 0.41
CA LYS A 107 -3.16 -3.42 1.86
C LYS A 107 -1.85 -3.53 2.64
N LYS A 108 -0.92 -4.40 2.24
CA LYS A 108 0.42 -4.48 2.86
C LYS A 108 1.30 -3.23 2.67
N ARG A 109 0.92 -2.32 1.78
CA ARG A 109 1.59 -1.03 1.59
C ARG A 109 0.97 0.07 2.46
N MET A 110 -0.21 -0.17 3.01
CA MET A 110 -0.86 0.80 3.88
C MET A 110 -0.14 0.88 5.23
N PRO A 111 -0.22 2.03 5.93
CA PRO A 111 0.25 2.14 7.30
C PRO A 111 -0.45 1.11 8.19
N THR A 112 0.32 0.50 9.09
CA THR A 112 -0.21 -0.39 10.12
C THR A 112 0.31 0.06 11.48
N SER A 113 -0.58 0.07 12.46
CA SER A 113 -0.25 0.32 13.86
C SER A 113 0.50 -0.87 14.51
N CYS A 114 0.58 -2.02 13.81
CA CYS A 114 1.30 -3.19 14.26
C CYS A 114 2.81 -3.11 14.00
N ARG A 115 3.62 -3.08 15.07
CA ARG A 115 5.09 -3.03 14.98
C ARG A 115 5.75 -4.40 14.73
N SER A 116 5.00 -5.50 14.88
CA SER A 116 5.49 -6.87 14.68
C SER A 116 5.05 -7.39 13.31
N GLN A 117 6.01 -7.51 12.38
CA GLN A 117 5.75 -8.06 11.06
C GLN A 117 5.26 -9.52 11.13
N VAL A 118 5.86 -10.32 12.03
CA VAL A 118 5.50 -11.73 12.24
C VAL A 118 4.05 -11.88 12.71
N PHE A 119 3.61 -11.03 13.65
CA PHE A 119 2.22 -11.04 14.10
C PHE A 119 1.28 -10.58 12.99
N SER A 120 1.65 -9.55 12.23
CA SER A 120 0.84 -9.07 11.11
C SER A 120 0.64 -10.17 10.07
N ASP A 121 1.71 -10.82 9.63
CA ASP A 121 1.64 -11.84 8.58
C ASP A 121 0.90 -13.12 9.05
N ASN A 122 1.06 -13.53 10.30
CA ASN A 122 0.46 -14.77 10.80
C ASN A 122 -0.98 -14.58 11.32
N ILE A 123 -1.31 -13.42 11.88
CA ILE A 123 -2.59 -13.18 12.55
C ILE A 123 -3.43 -12.19 11.76
N LEU A 124 -2.97 -10.95 11.62
CA LEU A 124 -3.78 -9.86 11.07
C LEU A 124 -4.12 -10.06 9.58
N ASP A 125 -3.17 -10.52 8.78
CA ASP A 125 -3.36 -10.78 7.36
C ASP A 125 -4.36 -11.91 7.11
N ASN A 126 -4.37 -12.90 8.01
CA ASN A 126 -5.25 -14.06 7.94
C ASN A 126 -6.62 -13.82 8.58
N MET A 127 -6.84 -12.67 9.23
CA MET A 127 -8.16 -12.29 9.72
C MET A 127 -9.11 -12.03 8.55
N ARG A 128 -10.37 -12.44 8.73
CA ARG A 128 -11.45 -12.10 7.80
C ARG A 128 -11.53 -10.59 7.58
N ASP A 129 -11.64 -10.17 6.32
CA ASP A 129 -11.84 -8.77 5.96
C ASP A 129 -13.28 -8.32 6.27
N ASP A 130 -13.57 -8.09 7.54
CA ASP A 130 -14.88 -7.64 8.05
C ASP A 130 -14.74 -6.46 9.05
N HIS A 131 -15.87 -6.06 9.63
CA HIS A 131 -15.93 -4.99 10.62
C HIS A 131 -15.14 -5.30 11.90
N VAL A 132 -14.93 -6.59 12.23
CA VAL A 132 -14.11 -6.99 13.38
C VAL A 132 -12.64 -6.66 13.10
N LYS A 133 -12.12 -7.03 11.92
CA LYS A 133 -10.75 -6.66 11.53
C LYS A 133 -10.56 -5.15 11.46
N ALA A 134 -11.56 -4.40 10.98
CA ALA A 134 -11.51 -2.94 10.98
C ALA A 134 -11.43 -2.35 12.40
N ALA A 135 -12.20 -2.89 13.35
CA ALA A 135 -12.13 -2.51 14.75
C ALA A 135 -10.77 -2.86 15.38
N VAL A 136 -10.20 -4.03 15.06
CA VAL A 136 -8.86 -4.42 15.53
C VAL A 136 -7.79 -3.47 14.99
N LEU A 137 -7.81 -3.15 13.70
CA LEU A 137 -6.78 -2.31 13.07
C LEU A 137 -6.83 -0.84 13.54
N SER A 138 -8.00 -0.36 13.94
CA SER A 138 -8.19 1.01 14.44
C SER A 138 -7.85 1.17 15.93
N ASP A 139 -7.76 0.08 16.71
CA ASP A 139 -7.45 0.12 18.13
C ASP A 139 -6.03 -0.42 18.44
N PRO A 140 -5.06 0.47 18.75
CA PRO A 140 -3.70 0.05 19.09
C PRO A 140 -3.62 -0.82 20.36
N GLY A 141 -4.58 -0.70 21.27
CA GLY A 141 -4.67 -1.50 22.49
C GLY A 141 -5.00 -2.96 22.18
N ILE A 142 -5.96 -3.20 21.29
CA ILE A 142 -6.32 -4.56 20.83
C ILE A 142 -5.13 -5.21 20.12
N ILE A 143 -4.45 -4.49 19.22
CA ILE A 143 -3.26 -5.00 18.53
C ILE A 143 -2.17 -5.33 19.55
N ARG A 144 -1.89 -4.46 20.52
CA ARG A 144 -0.89 -4.71 21.58
C ARG A 144 -1.23 -5.96 22.39
N PHE A 145 -2.49 -6.14 22.74
CA PHE A 145 -2.96 -7.32 23.45
C PHE A 145 -2.75 -8.60 22.61
N GLY A 146 -3.17 -8.59 21.35
CA GLY A 146 -2.97 -9.71 20.43
C GLY A 146 -1.49 -10.04 20.19
N MET A 147 -0.64 -9.02 20.08
CA MET A 147 0.81 -9.18 19.96
C MET A 147 1.39 -9.89 21.19
N ASN A 148 0.99 -9.50 22.40
CA ASN A 148 1.45 -10.16 23.63
C ASN A 148 1.00 -11.63 23.67
N MET A 149 -0.26 -11.93 23.34
CA MET A 149 -0.74 -13.32 23.25
C MET A 149 0.04 -14.15 22.22
N HIS A 150 0.41 -13.53 21.09
CA HIS A 150 1.24 -14.18 20.08
C HIS A 150 2.70 -14.35 20.54
N LEU A 151 3.24 -13.51 21.42
CA LEU A 151 4.58 -13.74 21.98
C LEU A 151 4.58 -14.94 22.94
N ASP A 152 3.56 -15.07 23.77
CA ASP A 152 3.47 -16.14 24.77
C ASP A 152 3.21 -17.51 24.12
N HIS A 153 2.42 -17.55 23.05
CA HIS A 153 1.90 -18.80 22.48
C HIS A 153 1.97 -18.90 20.95
N GLY A 154 2.42 -17.87 20.25
CA GLY A 154 2.33 -17.74 18.79
C GLY A 154 3.33 -18.58 17.98
N ASN A 155 4.33 -19.20 18.61
CA ASN A 155 5.16 -20.21 17.95
C ASN A 155 4.35 -21.48 17.60
N GLN A 156 3.14 -21.63 18.16
CA GLN A 156 2.27 -22.77 17.93
C GLN A 156 1.14 -22.37 16.97
N THR A 157 1.30 -22.72 15.69
CA THR A 157 0.38 -22.33 14.60
C THR A 157 -1.08 -22.75 14.85
N HIS A 158 -1.31 -23.91 15.47
CA HIS A 158 -2.66 -24.36 15.82
C HIS A 158 -3.37 -23.43 16.82
N ARG A 159 -2.62 -22.67 17.63
CA ARG A 159 -3.18 -21.73 18.61
C ARG A 159 -3.56 -20.38 18.01
N HIS A 160 -3.14 -20.10 16.78
CA HIS A 160 -3.51 -18.86 16.08
C HIS A 160 -5.02 -18.70 15.95
N VAL A 161 -5.78 -19.81 15.96
CA VAL A 161 -7.25 -19.82 15.95
C VAL A 161 -7.85 -19.10 17.16
N TYR A 162 -7.16 -19.07 18.29
CA TYR A 162 -7.64 -18.39 19.51
C TYR A 162 -7.29 -16.91 19.56
N ILE A 163 -6.45 -16.44 18.63
CA ILE A 163 -5.90 -15.07 18.58
C ILE A 163 -6.41 -14.33 17.34
N SER A 164 -7.01 -15.03 16.37
CA SER A 164 -7.46 -14.50 15.08
C SER A 164 -8.94 -14.80 14.83
N ASN A 165 -9.65 -13.82 14.29
CA ASN A 165 -11.01 -13.99 13.78
C ASN A 165 -10.97 -14.56 12.35
N LYS A 166 -11.50 -15.78 12.15
CA LYS A 166 -11.54 -16.48 10.85
C LYS A 166 -12.86 -16.31 10.12
#